data_AF-A0A956S3P8-F1
#
_entry.id   AF-A0A956S3P8-F1
#
_cell.length_a   1.000
_cell.length_b   1.000
_cell.length_c   1.000
_cell.angle_alpha   90.00
_cell.angle_beta   90.00
_cell.angle_gamma   90.00
#
_symmetry.space_group_name_H-M   'P 1'
#
loop_
_entity.id
_entity.type
_entity.pdbx_description
1 polymer ?
#
loop_
_entity_poly.entity_id
_entity_poly.type
_entity_poly.pdbx_seq_one_letter_code
_entity_poly.pdbx_strand_id
1 'polypeptide(L)'
;MSTISVSGIDAVILAIYLGVTFYLGIMKRSNGGAADFILAGRRVTLPAFVASLVSTWYGGILGVGEFTYRYGIANWLVFGVPYYLYALIFALFLARRARRTAFYTIPDQLERSYGRRTSIVGAVYI
;
A
#
# COMPACT_ATOMS: atom_id res chain seq x y z
N MET A 1 14.49 30.12 11.68
CA MET A 1 14.06 29.23 10.58
C MET A 1 15.28 29.00 9.69
N SER A 2 15.88 27.81 9.74
CA SER A 2 16.97 27.46 8.82
C SER A 2 16.39 27.34 7.41
N THR A 3 16.87 28.15 6.48
CA THR A 3 16.52 28.03 5.07
C THR A 3 17.18 26.77 4.55
N ILE A 4 16.37 25.77 4.17
CA ILE A 4 16.86 24.56 3.50
C ILE A 4 17.42 25.00 2.15
N SER A 5 18.75 25.07 2.03
CA SER A 5 19.42 25.33 0.76
C SER A 5 19.55 24.00 0.01
N VAL A 6 18.72 23.80 -1.01
CA VAL A 6 18.82 22.65 -1.90
C VAL A 6 20.04 22.85 -2.80
N SER A 7 21.01 21.93 -2.76
CA SER A 7 22.17 21.97 -3.66
C SER A 7 21.72 21.72 -5.10
N GLY A 8 22.47 22.25 -6.08
CA GLY A 8 22.23 21.94 -7.49
C GLY A 8 22.24 20.43 -7.78
N ILE A 9 23.04 19.66 -7.03
CA ILE A 9 23.10 18.20 -7.13
C ILE A 9 21.79 17.56 -6.63
N ASP A 10 21.26 18.02 -5.50
CA ASP A 10 20.01 17.50 -4.94
C ASP A 10 18.84 17.74 -5.90
N ALA A 11 18.79 18.93 -6.51
CA ALA A 11 17.77 19.28 -7.50
C ALA A 11 17.83 18.36 -8.72
N VAL A 12 19.03 18.04 -9.22
CA VAL A 12 19.21 17.11 -10.35
C VAL A 12 18.74 15.70 -9.98
N ILE A 13 19.09 15.20 -8.79
CA ILE A 13 18.65 13.87 -8.32
C ILE A 13 17.12 13.80 -8.24
N LEU A 14 16.48 14.83 -7.66
CA LEU A 14 15.02 14.91 -7.57
C LEU A 14 14.36 14.97 -8.95
N ALA A 15 14.92 15.75 -9.87
CA ALA A 15 14.40 15.85 -11.24
C ALA A 15 14.48 14.51 -11.98
N ILE A 16 15.60 13.79 -11.85
CA ILE A 16 15.76 12.46 -12.44
C ILE A 16 14.75 11.48 -11.83
N TYR A 17 14.63 11.44 -10.51
CA TYR A 17 13.68 10.56 -9.82
C TYR A 17 12.24 10.79 -10.28
N LEU A 18 11.79 12.05 -10.31
CA LEU A 18 10.45 12.41 -10.76
C LEU A 18 10.25 12.10 -12.25
N GLY A 19 11.23 12.43 -13.09
CA GLY A 19 11.20 12.17 -14.52
C GLY A 19 11.09 10.69 -14.84
N VAL A 20 11.90 9.84 -14.20
CA VAL A 20 11.85 8.38 -14.36
C VAL A 20 10.51 7.83 -13.87
N THR A 21 10.04 8.27 -12.69
CA THR A 21 8.76 7.79 -12.13
C THR A 21 7.60 8.11 -13.06
N PHE A 22 7.55 9.33 -13.59
CA PHE A 22 6.50 9.77 -14.51
C PHE A 22 6.59 9.05 -15.86
N TYR A 23 7.80 8.90 -16.41
CA TYR A 23 8.04 8.14 -17.64
C TYR A 23 7.57 6.69 -17.52
N LEU A 24 7.93 6.01 -16.44
CA LEU A 24 7.49 4.63 -16.17
C LEU A 24 5.96 4.54 -16.06
N GLY A 25 5.32 5.52 -15.41
CA GLY A 25 3.86 5.60 -15.28
C GLY A 25 3.14 5.74 -16.62
N ILE A 26 3.67 6.56 -17.54
CA ILE A 26 3.10 6.72 -18.89
C ILE A 26 3.34 5.48 -19.75
N MET A 27 4.53 4.89 -19.67
CA MET A 27 4.91 3.73 -20.48
C MET A 27 4.08 2.48 -20.13
N LYS A 28 3.75 2.30 -18.84
CA LYS A 28 2.95 1.17 -18.33
C LYS A 28 1.44 1.40 -18.47
N ARG A 29 0.97 1.69 -19.68
CA ARG A 29 -0.46 1.84 -19.96
C ARG A 29 -1.16 0.48 -19.96
N SER A 30 -2.17 0.30 -19.10
CA SER A 30 -3.04 -0.88 -19.18
C SER A 30 -3.99 -0.71 -20.37
N ASN A 31 -3.90 -1.61 -21.34
CA ASN A 31 -4.85 -1.68 -22.47
C ASN A 31 -6.03 -2.63 -22.17
N GLY A 32 -6.05 -3.26 -20.99
CA GLY A 32 -7.09 -4.19 -20.57
C GLY A 32 -8.15 -3.54 -19.67
N GLY A 33 -9.22 -4.29 -19.39
CA GLY A 33 -10.32 -3.85 -18.52
C GLY A 33 -9.91 -3.67 -17.05
N ALA A 34 -10.88 -3.42 -16.17
CA ALA A 34 -10.64 -3.10 -14.76
C ALA A 34 -9.76 -4.13 -14.02
N ALA A 35 -9.88 -5.42 -14.34
CA ALA A 35 -9.05 -6.47 -13.73
C ALA A 35 -7.57 -6.36 -14.11
N ASP A 36 -7.26 -5.98 -15.35
CA ASP A 36 -5.87 -5.78 -15.79
C ASP A 36 -5.28 -4.52 -15.19
N PHE A 37 -6.09 -3.46 -15.06
CA PHE A 37 -5.64 -2.21 -14.45
C PHE A 37 -5.44 -2.35 -12.93
N ILE A 38 -6.39 -2.94 -12.21
CA ILE A 38 -6.39 -3.00 -10.74
C ILE A 38 -5.53 -4.17 -10.22
N LEU A 39 -5.57 -5.33 -10.89
CA LEU A 39 -4.90 -6.54 -10.40
C LEU A 39 -3.67 -6.94 -11.22
N ALA A 40 -3.29 -6.16 -12.24
CA ALA A 40 -2.26 -6.53 -13.22
C ALA A 40 -2.50 -7.94 -13.80
N GLY A 41 -3.78 -8.28 -14.04
CA GLY A 41 -4.20 -9.59 -14.54
C GLY A 41 -3.91 -10.76 -13.59
N ARG A 42 -3.63 -10.49 -12.30
CA ARG A 42 -3.19 -11.46 -11.28
C ARG A 42 -1.88 -12.17 -11.64
N ARG A 43 -1.01 -11.50 -12.42
CA ARG A 43 0.28 -12.05 -12.90
C ARG A 43 1.50 -11.53 -12.13
N VAL A 44 1.28 -10.77 -11.06
CA VAL A 44 2.37 -10.19 -10.27
C VAL A 44 3.15 -11.31 -9.58
N THR A 45 4.46 -11.34 -9.81
CA THR A 45 5.36 -12.30 -9.15
C THR A 45 5.48 -11.98 -7.67
N LEU A 46 5.82 -12.98 -6.85
CA LEU A 46 5.96 -12.78 -5.41
C LEU A 46 6.95 -11.65 -5.04
N PRO A 47 8.14 -11.53 -5.65
CA PRO A 47 9.05 -10.44 -5.33
C PRO A 47 8.47 -9.06 -5.67
N ALA A 48 7.82 -8.92 -6.84
CA ALA A 48 7.18 -7.67 -7.24
C ALA A 48 6.00 -7.31 -6.32
N PHE A 49 5.21 -8.30 -5.93
CA PHE A 49 4.12 -8.14 -4.97
C PHE A 49 4.64 -7.64 -3.62
N VAL A 50 5.66 -8.29 -3.06
CA VAL A 50 6.29 -7.88 -1.79
C VAL A 50 6.86 -6.46 -1.90
N ALA A 51 7.59 -6.14 -2.97
CA ALA A 51 8.14 -4.80 -3.17
C ALA A 51 7.04 -3.73 -3.20
N SER A 52 5.95 -3.97 -3.95
CA SER A 52 4.82 -3.03 -3.99
C SER A 52 4.13 -2.89 -2.63
N LEU A 53 3.87 -4.01 -1.93
CA LEU A 53 3.17 -4.01 -0.65
C LEU A 53 3.96 -3.26 0.43
N VAL A 54 5.27 -3.54 0.52
CA VAL A 54 6.21 -2.86 1.41
C VAL A 54 6.20 -1.37 1.10
N SER A 55 6.36 -0.98 -0.17
CA SER A 55 6.37 0.44 -0.56
C SER A 55 5.11 1.22 -0.15
N THR A 56 3.93 0.61 -0.23
CA THR A 56 2.66 1.25 0.17
C THR A 56 2.58 1.46 1.69
N TRP A 57 3.19 0.57 2.48
CA TRP A 57 3.17 0.66 3.94
C TRP A 57 4.08 1.76 4.50
N TYR A 58 5.17 2.11 3.80
CA TYR A 58 6.16 3.07 4.31
C TYR A 58 5.83 4.55 4.06
N GLY A 59 4.59 4.90 3.71
CA GLY A 59 4.16 6.29 3.52
C GLY A 59 4.22 7.17 4.78
N GLY A 60 4.16 6.57 5.97
CA GLY A 60 4.17 7.26 7.27
C GLY A 60 5.53 7.37 7.96
N ILE A 61 6.64 7.29 7.21
CA ILE A 61 7.98 7.11 7.79
C ILE A 61 8.41 8.20 8.78
N LEU A 62 7.97 9.45 8.57
CA LEU A 62 8.27 10.56 9.48
C LEU A 62 7.60 10.37 10.85
N GLY A 63 6.34 9.93 10.88
CA GLY A 63 5.62 9.68 12.14
C GLY A 63 6.20 8.48 12.90
N VAL A 64 6.57 7.42 12.17
CA VAL A 64 7.27 6.27 12.76
C VAL A 64 8.64 6.68 13.31
N GLY A 65 9.37 7.54 12.60
CA GLY A 65 10.65 8.08 13.03
C GLY A 65 10.52 8.94 14.29
N GLU A 66 9.55 9.85 14.34
CA GLU A 66 9.25 10.68 15.50
C GLU A 66 8.88 9.83 16.73
N PHE A 67 8.01 8.83 16.55
CA PHE A 67 7.61 7.93 17.64
C PHE A 67 8.79 7.10 18.14
N THR A 68 9.62 6.57 17.24
CA THR A 68 10.83 5.82 17.60
C THR A 68 11.84 6.71 18.32
N TYR A 69 12.00 7.96 17.89
CA TYR A 69 12.89 8.91 18.57
C TYR A 69 12.43 9.20 20.01
N ARG A 70 11.12 9.33 20.24
CA ARG A 70 10.56 9.63 21.56
C ARG A 70 10.44 8.42 22.49
N TYR A 71 10.10 7.25 21.95
CA TYR A 71 9.70 6.08 22.73
C TYR A 71 10.54 4.83 22.46
N GLY A 72 11.55 4.93 21.59
CA GLY A 72 12.50 3.86 21.31
C GLY A 72 11.82 2.56 20.86
N ILE A 73 12.14 1.48 21.56
CA ILE A 73 11.65 0.13 21.26
C ILE A 73 10.14 -0.03 21.43
N ALA A 74 9.47 0.89 22.13
CA ALA A 74 8.01 0.86 22.26
C ALA A 74 7.31 0.92 20.89
N ASN A 75 7.91 1.58 19.89
CA ASN A 75 7.40 1.57 18.51
C ASN A 75 7.20 0.14 18.00
N TRP A 76 8.15 -0.74 18.30
CA TRP A 76 8.12 -2.14 17.88
C TRP A 76 7.03 -2.93 18.60
N LEU A 77 6.81 -2.67 19.90
CA LEU A 77 5.78 -3.37 20.68
C LEU A 77 4.35 -2.89 20.36
N VAL A 78 4.18 -1.61 20.04
CA VAL A 78 2.86 -1.01 19.77
C VAL A 78 2.45 -1.18 18.31
N PHE A 79 3.37 -0.98 17.37
CA PHE A 79 3.08 -1.07 15.94
C PHE A 79 3.58 -2.38 15.33
N GLY A 80 4.83 -2.77 15.57
CA GLY A 80 5.45 -3.93 14.92
C GLY A 80 4.83 -5.28 15.31
N VAL A 81 4.87 -5.64 16.59
CA VAL A 81 4.43 -6.94 17.09
C VAL A 81 2.96 -7.21 16.77
N PRO A 82 2.01 -6.30 17.06
CA PRO A 82 0.61 -6.52 16.71
C PRO A 82 0.43 -6.66 15.20
N TYR A 83 1.09 -5.82 14.40
CA TYR A 83 1.01 -5.89 12.94
C TYR A 83 1.43 -7.26 12.40
N TYR A 84 2.62 -7.74 12.76
CA TYR A 84 3.11 -9.03 12.27
C TYR A 84 2.30 -10.21 12.81
N LEU A 85 1.83 -10.13 14.06
CA LEU A 85 0.96 -11.15 14.64
C LEU A 85 -0.36 -11.26 13.87
N TYR A 86 -1.05 -10.14 13.63
CA TYR A 86 -2.32 -10.15 12.89
C TYR A 86 -2.12 -10.46 11.41
N ALA A 87 -1.01 -10.05 10.80
CA ALA A 87 -0.65 -10.46 9.44
C ALA A 87 -0.47 -11.97 9.34
N LEU A 88 0.18 -12.59 10.33
CA LEU A 88 0.33 -14.05 10.41
C LEU A 88 -1.02 -14.75 10.58
N ILE A 89 -1.87 -14.26 11.50
CA ILE A 89 -3.23 -14.78 11.69
C ILE A 89 -4.03 -14.68 10.38
N PHE A 90 -3.97 -13.53 9.71
CA PHE A 90 -4.63 -13.34 8.42
C PHE A 90 -4.10 -14.31 7.37
N ALA A 91 -2.79 -14.49 7.27
CA ALA A 91 -2.15 -15.39 6.32
C ALA A 91 -2.59 -16.85 6.51
N LEU A 92 -2.67 -17.31 7.76
CA LEU A 92 -3.02 -18.69 8.10
C LEU A 92 -4.52 -18.99 7.94
N PHE A 93 -5.40 -18.12 8.44
CA PHE A 93 -6.83 -18.43 8.54
C PHE A 93 -7.68 -17.78 7.45
N LEU A 94 -7.37 -16.54 7.05
CA LEU A 94 -8.26 -15.73 6.22
C LEU A 94 -7.81 -15.68 4.76
N ALA A 95 -6.51 -15.73 4.47
CA ALA A 95 -5.99 -15.49 3.13
C ALA A 95 -6.52 -16.48 2.09
N ARG A 96 -6.71 -17.76 2.44
CA ARG A 96 -7.31 -18.74 1.52
C ARG A 96 -8.77 -18.43 1.22
N ARG A 97 -9.54 -18.00 2.23
CA ARG A 97 -10.96 -17.62 2.06
C ARG A 97 -11.08 -16.35 1.23
N ALA A 98 -10.28 -15.33 1.53
CA ALA A 98 -10.23 -14.08 0.77
C ALA A 98 -9.87 -14.30 -0.71
N ARG A 99 -8.90 -15.18 -1.01
CA ARG A 99 -8.55 -15.48 -2.42
C ARG A 99 -9.69 -16.14 -3.20
N ARG A 100 -10.55 -16.93 -2.54
CA ARG A 100 -11.66 -17.66 -3.19
C ARG A 100 -12.83 -16.76 -3.58
N THR A 101 -13.03 -15.62 -2.92
CA THR A 101 -14.15 -14.73 -3.23
C THR A 101 -13.93 -13.95 -4.53
N ALA A 102 -12.67 -13.83 -4.96
CA ALA A 102 -12.25 -13.21 -6.22
C ALA A 102 -12.70 -11.74 -6.42
N PHE A 103 -13.16 -11.08 -5.36
CA PHE A 103 -13.53 -9.67 -5.37
C PHE A 103 -12.32 -8.75 -5.58
N TYR A 104 -12.60 -7.54 -6.07
CA TYR A 104 -11.58 -6.52 -6.31
C TYR A 104 -11.35 -5.68 -5.05
N THR A 105 -12.40 -5.43 -4.28
CA THR A 105 -12.37 -4.51 -3.14
C THR A 105 -13.05 -5.09 -1.89
N ILE A 106 -12.83 -4.46 -0.74
CA ILE A 106 -13.56 -4.78 0.51
C ILE A 106 -15.06 -4.45 0.38
N PRO A 107 -15.48 -3.30 -0.19
CA PRO A 107 -16.88 -3.00 -0.46
C PRO A 107 -17.62 -4.08 -1.27
N ASP A 108 -17.00 -4.72 -2.26
CA ASP A 108 -17.63 -5.81 -3.02
C ASP A 108 -18.06 -6.98 -2.11
N GLN A 109 -17.19 -7.29 -1.13
CA GLN A 109 -17.47 -8.33 -0.14
C GLN A 109 -18.61 -7.90 0.79
N LEU A 110 -18.67 -6.61 1.16
CA LEU A 110 -19.77 -6.06 1.97
C LEU A 110 -21.09 -6.06 1.19
N GLU A 111 -21.06 -5.77 -0.10
CA GLU A 111 -22.26 -5.80 -0.94
C GLU A 111 -22.86 -7.21 -1.00
N ARG A 112 -22.02 -8.22 -1.19
CA ARG A 112 -22.47 -9.62 -1.19
C ARG A 112 -23.03 -10.06 0.16
N SER A 113 -22.46 -9.60 1.26
CA SER A 113 -22.84 -10.06 2.60
C SER A 113 -24.00 -9.25 3.21
N TYR A 114 -24.10 -7.96 2.89
CA TYR A 114 -24.98 -7.02 3.60
C TYR A 114 -25.76 -6.07 2.67
N GLY A 115 -25.57 -6.18 1.35
CA GLY A 115 -26.25 -5.37 0.35
C GLY A 115 -25.59 -4.03 0.06
N ARG A 116 -26.14 -3.34 -0.94
CA ARG A 116 -25.52 -2.17 -1.58
C ARG A 116 -25.37 -0.95 -0.68
N ARG A 117 -26.31 -0.70 0.24
CA ARG A 117 -26.23 0.44 1.17
C ARG A 117 -25.01 0.32 2.08
N THR A 118 -24.78 -0.87 2.64
CA THR A 118 -23.63 -1.15 3.50
C THR A 118 -22.31 -1.09 2.74
N SER A 119 -22.29 -1.55 1.49
CA SER A 119 -21.13 -1.43 0.60
C SER A 119 -20.73 0.03 0.36
N ILE A 120 -21.68 0.90 0.04
CA ILE A 120 -21.42 2.33 -0.18
C ILE A 120 -20.87 2.99 1.08
N VAL A 121 -21.49 2.71 2.24
CA VAL A 121 -20.96 3.20 3.53
C VAL A 121 -19.53 2.69 3.74
N GLY A 122 -19.30 1.39 3.54
CA GLY A 122 -17.96 0.80 3.63
C GLY A 122 -16.94 1.47 2.71
N ALA A 123 -17.30 1.76 1.46
CA ALA A 123 -16.43 2.41 0.49
C ALA A 123 -16.08 3.87 0.82
N VAL A 124 -16.89 4.54 1.64
CA VAL A 124 -16.64 5.93 2.07
C VAL A 124 -15.76 5.97 3.31
N TYR A 125 -15.89 5.00 4.22
CA TYR A 125 -15.20 4.99 5.50
C TYR A 125 -13.90 4.17 5.54
N ILE A 126 -13.70 3.24 4.59
CA ILE A 126 -12.54 2.34 4.49
C ILE A 126 -11.73 2.68 3.25
#